data_AF-A0AA44JV87-F1
#
_entry.id   AF-A0AA44JV87-F1
#
_cell.length_a   1.000
_cell.length_b   1.000
_cell.length_c   1.000
_cell.angle_alpha   90.00
_cell.angle_beta   90.00
_cell.angle_gamma   90.00
#
_symmetry.space_group_name_H-M   'P 1'
#
loop_
_entity.id
_entity.type
_entity.pdbx_description
1 polymer ?
#
loop_
_entity_poly.entity_id
_entity_poly.type
_entity_poly.pdbx_seq_one_letter_code
_entity_poly.pdbx_strand_id
1 'polypeptide(L)'
;MRGESTRTIRDNVLFELGLFIGKLGKDRCFFVVQDSTELHIPTDLYGITPARYRGDRRDKNIEAALGSACNYIRRFVRDLKSVSSTQETVNPELVDENLDDADIIAILETWLRTDAREGTAIRYSDVDKSENLPNGSTKRLITQVFERNTDLVLEISGASVFKFGEELRLSSYIV
;
A
#
# COMPACT_ATOMS: atom_id res chain seq x y z
N MET A 1 4.09 15.44 43.86
CA MET A 1 3.11 14.42 43.47
C MET A 1 3.83 13.29 42.76
N ARG A 2 3.94 12.12 43.39
CA ARG A 2 4.48 10.90 42.78
C ARG A 2 3.46 9.80 43.08
N GLY A 3 2.91 9.14 42.06
CA GLY A 3 2.04 7.99 42.28
C GLY A 3 0.90 7.75 41.31
N GLU A 4 0.79 8.45 40.17
CA GLU A 4 -0.16 8.02 39.13
C GLU A 4 0.46 6.88 38.32
N SER A 5 0.01 5.65 38.59
CA SER A 5 0.28 4.47 37.77
C SER A 5 -0.62 4.49 36.54
N THR A 6 -0.29 5.35 35.58
CA THR A 6 -1.03 5.39 34.30
C THR A 6 -0.78 4.09 33.54
N ARG A 7 -1.84 3.43 33.09
CA ARG A 7 -1.71 2.26 32.20
C ARG A 7 -1.23 2.77 30.84
N THR A 8 0.07 2.67 30.61
CA THR A 8 0.68 3.05 29.34
C THR A 8 0.63 1.91 28.32
N ILE A 9 0.59 2.28 27.05
CA ILE A 9 0.76 1.35 25.93
C ILE A 9 2.21 0.84 25.95
N ARG A 10 2.43 -0.42 25.54
CA ARG A 10 3.79 -0.96 25.35
C ARG A 10 4.42 -0.37 24.09
N ASP A 11 5.69 -0.03 24.15
CA ASP A 11 6.41 0.60 23.05
C ASP A 11 6.35 -0.20 21.74
N ASN A 12 6.47 -1.55 21.81
CA ASN A 12 6.37 -2.41 20.63
C ASN A 12 5.01 -2.29 19.92
N VAL A 13 3.93 -2.15 20.67
CA VAL A 13 2.58 -2.02 20.11
C VAL A 13 2.43 -0.68 19.40
N LEU A 14 3.03 0.38 19.96
CA LEU A 14 3.06 1.69 19.32
C LEU A 14 3.93 1.68 18.05
N PHE A 15 5.07 1.01 18.09
CA PHE A 15 5.98 0.86 16.96
C PHE A 15 5.32 0.07 15.80
N GLU A 16 4.74 -1.09 16.09
CA GLU A 16 4.02 -1.90 15.10
C GLU A 16 2.84 -1.13 14.49
N LEU A 17 2.07 -0.42 15.32
CA LEU A 17 0.99 0.44 14.85
C LEU A 17 1.52 1.54 13.92
N GLY A 18 2.64 2.17 14.27
CA GLY A 18 3.32 3.15 13.41
C GLY A 18 3.74 2.56 12.06
N LEU A 19 4.31 1.35 12.05
CA LEU A 19 4.67 0.65 10.81
C LEU A 19 3.44 0.34 9.94
N PHE A 20 2.34 -0.10 10.55
CA PHE A 20 1.10 -0.38 9.81
C PHE A 20 0.45 0.89 9.27
N ILE A 21 0.45 1.99 10.03
CA ILE A 21 -0.03 3.29 9.55
C ILE A 21 0.82 3.75 8.37
N GLY A 22 2.15 3.58 8.45
CA GLY A 22 3.05 3.92 7.36
C GLY A 22 2.79 3.11 6.08
N LYS A 23 2.39 1.85 6.20
CA LYS A 23 2.15 0.97 5.04
C LYS A 23 0.72 1.03 4.50
N LEU A 24 -0.28 1.14 5.37
CA LEU A 24 -1.71 0.99 5.03
C LEU A 24 -2.49 2.31 5.12
N GLY A 25 -1.88 3.36 5.69
CA GLY A 25 -2.55 4.59 6.06
C GLY A 25 -3.31 4.47 7.38
N LYS A 26 -3.44 5.60 8.09
CA LYS A 26 -4.11 5.66 9.40
C LYS A 26 -5.56 5.15 9.38
N ASP A 27 -6.27 5.30 8.26
CA ASP A 27 -7.69 4.96 8.14
C ASP A 27 -7.94 3.45 8.03
N ARG A 28 -6.88 2.66 7.84
CA ARG A 28 -6.92 1.19 7.75
C ARG A 28 -6.33 0.49 8.97
N CYS A 29 -5.88 1.26 9.96
CA CYS A 29 -5.34 0.73 11.21
C CYS A 29 -6.35 0.92 12.34
N PHE A 30 -6.50 -0.09 13.18
CA PHE A 30 -7.42 -0.08 14.31
C PHE A 30 -6.71 -0.66 15.52
N PHE A 31 -7.05 -0.16 16.70
CA PHE A 31 -6.63 -0.77 17.96
C PHE A 31 -7.82 -0.90 18.89
N VAL A 32 -7.78 -1.92 19.75
CA VAL A 32 -8.88 -2.29 20.63
C VAL A 32 -8.53 -1.93 22.07
N VAL A 33 -9.44 -1.26 22.77
CA VAL A 33 -9.24 -0.85 24.18
C VAL A 33 -10.45 -1.24 25.03
N GLN A 34 -10.22 -1.49 26.31
CA GLN A 34 -11.30 -1.72 27.25
C GLN A 34 -12.00 -0.39 27.59
N ASP A 35 -13.34 -0.38 27.63
CA ASP A 35 -14.16 0.82 27.86
C ASP A 35 -13.75 1.64 29.10
N SER A 36 -13.35 0.95 30.18
CA SER A 36 -13.01 1.54 31.48
C SER A 36 -11.52 1.84 31.65
N THR A 37 -10.74 1.86 30.57
CA THR A 37 -9.30 2.17 30.65
C THR A 37 -9.05 3.58 30.15
N GLU A 38 -8.69 4.48 31.07
CA GLU A 38 -8.04 5.74 30.74
C GLU A 38 -6.63 5.44 30.27
N LEU A 39 -6.49 5.24 28.97
CA LEU A 39 -5.23 5.03 28.30
C LEU A 39 -4.69 6.40 27.89
N HIS A 40 -3.45 6.71 28.27
CA HIS A 40 -2.78 7.88 27.71
C HIS A 40 -2.38 7.55 26.27
N ILE A 41 -3.18 8.03 25.31
CA ILE A 41 -2.96 7.81 23.89
C ILE A 41 -2.05 8.94 23.37
N PRO A 42 -0.89 8.62 22.77
CA PRO A 42 -0.02 9.60 22.13
C PRO A 42 -0.77 10.46 21.11
N THR A 43 -0.39 11.72 20.99
CA THR A 43 -1.10 12.66 20.13
C THR A 43 -1.10 12.27 18.66
N ASP A 44 -0.10 11.52 18.22
CA ASP A 44 0.04 11.00 16.86
C ASP A 44 -1.04 9.96 16.49
N LEU A 45 -1.76 9.43 17.49
CA LEU A 45 -2.88 8.50 17.30
C LEU A 45 -4.25 9.21 17.35
N TYR A 46 -4.31 10.55 17.52
CA TYR A 46 -5.55 11.30 17.37
C TYR A 46 -6.03 11.23 15.91
N GLY A 47 -7.08 10.45 15.67
CA GLY A 47 -7.63 10.19 14.34
C GLY A 47 -7.87 8.70 14.08
N ILE A 48 -7.20 7.82 14.81
CA ILE A 48 -7.52 6.39 14.82
C ILE A 48 -8.56 6.17 15.91
N THR A 49 -9.80 5.90 15.50
CA THR A 49 -10.89 5.69 16.46
C THR A 49 -10.72 4.32 17.14
N PRO A 50 -10.53 4.28 18.46
CA PRO A 50 -10.36 3.01 19.18
C PRO A 50 -11.64 2.20 19.14
N ALA A 51 -11.53 0.93 18.77
CA ALA A 51 -12.63 -0.01 18.93
C ALA A 51 -12.69 -0.42 20.40
N ARG A 52 -13.83 -0.17 21.06
CA ARG A 52 -13.95 -0.44 22.49
C ARG A 52 -14.65 -1.76 22.78
N TYR A 53 -14.22 -2.43 23.83
CA TYR A 53 -14.89 -3.63 24.33
C TYR A 53 -15.14 -3.55 25.84
N ARG A 54 -16.20 -4.23 26.27
CA ARG A 54 -16.59 -4.31 27.68
C ARG A 54 -15.83 -5.43 28.38
N GLY A 55 -14.72 -5.09 29.02
CA GLY A 55 -13.93 -6.04 29.80
C GLY A 55 -14.52 -6.37 31.18
N ASP A 56 -15.53 -5.64 31.65
CA ASP A 56 -16.12 -5.73 32.99
C ASP A 56 -17.38 -6.61 33.06
N ARG A 57 -17.55 -7.54 32.13
CA ARG A 57 -18.74 -8.40 32.07
C ARG A 57 -18.76 -9.47 33.17
N ARG A 58 -19.93 -9.63 33.80
CA ARG A 58 -20.19 -10.64 34.84
C ARG A 58 -20.06 -12.08 34.34
N ASP A 59 -20.38 -12.32 33.07
CA ASP A 59 -20.34 -13.63 32.43
C ASP A 59 -18.93 -14.04 31.96
N LYS A 60 -17.93 -13.16 32.07
CA LYS A 60 -16.54 -13.34 31.59
C LYS A 60 -16.46 -13.77 30.11
N ASN A 61 -17.52 -13.57 29.34
CA ASN A 61 -17.55 -13.96 27.93
C ASN A 61 -16.89 -12.88 27.07
N ILE A 62 -15.61 -13.10 26.76
CA ILE A 62 -14.78 -12.16 25.97
C ILE A 62 -15.23 -12.11 24.51
N GLU A 63 -15.69 -13.21 23.93
CA GLU A 63 -16.22 -13.21 22.56
C GLU A 63 -17.43 -12.27 22.44
N ALA A 64 -18.37 -12.37 23.39
CA ALA A 64 -19.52 -11.48 23.46
C ALA A 64 -19.12 -10.03 23.77
N ALA A 65 -18.04 -9.81 24.52
CA ALA A 65 -17.50 -8.47 24.78
C ALA A 65 -16.95 -7.80 23.51
N LEU A 66 -16.19 -8.55 22.72
CA LEU A 66 -15.53 -8.08 21.50
C LEU A 66 -16.47 -7.96 20.31
N GLY A 67 -17.65 -8.60 20.34
CA GLY A 67 -18.59 -8.60 19.21
C GLY A 67 -18.90 -7.20 18.65
N SER A 68 -19.03 -6.20 19.53
CA SER A 68 -19.23 -4.80 19.12
C SER A 68 -18.00 -4.21 18.40
N ALA A 69 -16.81 -4.37 18.98
CA ALA A 69 -15.54 -3.96 18.38
C ALA A 69 -15.28 -4.66 17.03
N CYS A 70 -15.50 -5.98 16.94
CA CYS A 70 -15.33 -6.74 15.72
C CYS A 70 -16.31 -6.31 14.63
N ASN A 71 -17.57 -6.03 14.99
CA ASN A 71 -18.57 -5.55 14.02
C ASN A 71 -18.24 -4.14 13.54
N TYR A 72 -17.75 -3.27 14.43
CA TYR A 72 -17.23 -1.95 14.07
C TYR A 72 -16.12 -2.08 13.04
N ILE A 73 -15.04 -2.82 13.34
CA ILE A 73 -13.91 -3.02 12.43
C ILE A 73 -14.39 -3.64 11.11
N ARG A 74 -15.29 -4.63 11.15
CA ARG A 74 -15.83 -5.30 9.96
C ARG A 74 -16.57 -4.36 9.02
N ARG A 75 -17.29 -3.36 9.54
CA ARG A 75 -17.96 -2.35 8.72
C ARG A 75 -16.93 -1.47 8.02
N PHE A 76 -15.96 -0.94 8.78
CA PHE A 76 -14.88 -0.15 8.22
C PHE A 76 -14.10 -0.91 7.13
N VAL A 77 -13.69 -2.15 7.41
CA VAL A 77 -12.97 -2.99 6.44
C VAL A 77 -13.78 -3.29 5.18
N ARG A 78 -15.12 -3.36 5.28
CA ARG A 78 -15.99 -3.58 4.12
C ARG A 78 -16.15 -2.33 3.27
N ASP A 79 -16.20 -1.17 3.92
CA ASP A 79 -16.32 0.12 3.25
C ASP A 79 -14.99 0.55 2.60
N LEU A 80 -13.88 0.02 3.12
CA LEU A 80 -12.56 0.14 2.51
C LEU A 80 -12.48 -0.72 1.24
N LYS A 81 -12.38 -0.06 0.07
CA LYS A 81 -12.07 -0.73 -1.21
C LYS A 81 -10.73 -1.48 -1.10
N SER A 82 -10.62 -2.59 -1.85
CA SER A 82 -9.43 -3.44 -1.97
C SER A 82 -8.15 -2.60 -2.02
N VAL A 83 -7.15 -2.97 -1.22
CA VAL A 83 -5.79 -2.42 -1.32
C VAL A 83 -5.14 -3.02 -2.56
N SER A 84 -5.58 -2.58 -3.72
CA SER A 84 -4.77 -2.63 -4.93
C SER A 84 -4.31 -1.21 -5.19
N SER A 85 -3.03 -1.01 -4.92
CA SER A 85 -2.13 0.01 -5.50
C SER A 85 -2.51 1.48 -5.30
N THR A 86 -1.54 2.24 -4.79
CA THR A 86 -1.41 3.70 -4.83
C THR A 86 -2.34 4.39 -5.83
N GLN A 87 -3.44 4.96 -5.36
CA GLN A 87 -4.10 6.07 -6.04
C GLN A 87 -3.80 7.31 -5.22
N GLU A 88 -2.85 8.11 -5.72
CA GLU A 88 -2.83 9.53 -5.42
C GLU A 88 -4.25 10.08 -5.65
N THR A 89 -4.73 10.86 -4.70
CA THR A 89 -6.06 11.47 -4.74
C THR A 89 -6.14 12.45 -5.91
N VAL A 90 -6.65 11.97 -7.05
CA VAL A 90 -7.27 12.83 -8.06
C VAL A 90 -8.78 12.67 -7.94
N ASN A 91 -9.45 13.81 -7.87
CA ASN A 91 -10.86 14.03 -7.55
C ASN A 91 -11.81 13.12 -8.40
N PRO A 92 -12.76 12.37 -7.81
CA PRO A 92 -13.60 11.39 -8.54
C PRO A 92 -14.60 11.98 -9.56
N GLU A 93 -14.66 13.29 -9.74
CA GLU A 93 -15.61 13.94 -10.66
C GLU A 93 -15.06 14.20 -12.07
N LEU A 94 -13.80 13.86 -12.36
CA LEU A 94 -13.20 13.96 -13.70
C LEU A 94 -12.42 12.69 -14.03
N VAL A 95 -13.11 11.55 -14.17
CA VAL A 95 -12.53 10.40 -14.88
C VAL A 95 -12.62 10.73 -16.37
N ASP A 96 -11.60 11.39 -16.88
CA ASP A 96 -11.36 11.42 -18.33
C ASP A 96 -11.07 9.97 -18.74
N GLU A 97 -11.87 9.42 -19.65
CA GLU A 97 -11.65 8.07 -20.19
C GLU A 97 -10.35 7.98 -21.02
N ASN A 98 -9.62 9.10 -21.16
CA ASN A 98 -8.31 9.16 -21.79
C ASN A 98 -7.21 9.11 -20.73
N LEU A 99 -6.71 7.91 -20.43
CA LEU A 99 -5.39 7.72 -19.81
C LEU A 99 -4.37 8.51 -20.63
N ASP A 100 -3.73 9.50 -20.01
CA ASP A 100 -2.69 10.27 -20.71
C ASP A 100 -1.37 9.49 -20.74
N ASP A 101 -0.41 9.97 -21.55
CA ASP A 101 0.88 9.28 -21.69
C ASP A 101 1.65 9.24 -20.36
N ALA A 102 1.42 10.19 -19.44
CA ALA A 102 2.09 10.24 -18.14
C ALA A 102 1.51 9.21 -17.16
N ASP A 103 0.19 9.04 -17.14
CA ASP A 103 -0.51 8.00 -16.38
C ASP A 103 -0.03 6.60 -16.82
N ILE A 104 0.06 6.39 -18.13
CA ILE A 104 0.52 5.11 -18.68
C ILE A 104 1.99 4.85 -18.32
N ILE A 105 2.85 5.87 -18.38
CA ILE A 105 4.26 5.75 -17.97
C ILE A 105 4.34 5.35 -16.49
N ALA A 106 3.60 5.99 -15.60
CA ALA A 106 3.62 5.69 -14.17
C ALA A 106 3.14 4.26 -13.86
N ILE A 107 2.11 3.79 -14.57
CA ILE A 107 1.62 2.40 -14.46
C ILE A 107 2.70 1.42 -14.91
N LEU A 108 3.34 1.67 -16.06
CA LEU A 108 4.40 0.81 -16.58
C LEU A 108 5.65 0.80 -15.68
N GLU A 109 6.05 1.95 -15.12
CA GLU A 109 7.14 2.05 -14.15
C GLU A 109 6.85 1.22 -12.89
N THR A 110 5.61 1.27 -12.40
CA THR A 110 5.19 0.48 -11.23
C THR A 110 5.21 -1.01 -11.54
N TRP A 111 4.60 -1.40 -12.66
CA TRP A 111 4.53 -2.79 -13.10
C TRP A 111 5.91 -3.41 -13.32
N LEU A 112 6.86 -2.65 -13.88
CA LEU A 112 8.25 -3.09 -14.05
C LEU A 112 8.93 -3.43 -12.72
N ARG A 113 8.57 -2.75 -11.63
CA ARG A 113 9.16 -2.95 -10.29
C ARG A 113 8.44 -4.01 -9.45
N THR A 114 7.16 -4.28 -9.70
CA THR A 114 6.35 -5.20 -8.88
C THR A 114 6.22 -6.58 -9.48
N ASP A 115 5.92 -6.67 -10.78
CA ASP A 115 5.42 -7.90 -11.39
C ASP A 115 6.26 -8.37 -12.59
N ALA A 116 7.03 -7.48 -13.21
CA ALA A 116 7.84 -7.82 -14.36
C ALA A 116 9.06 -8.68 -13.97
N ARG A 117 9.34 -9.70 -14.78
CA ARG A 117 10.51 -10.58 -14.60
C ARG A 117 11.63 -10.18 -15.55
N GLU A 118 12.70 -9.68 -14.97
CA GLU A 118 13.95 -9.41 -15.68
C GLU A 118 14.48 -10.66 -16.40
N GLY A 119 15.20 -10.44 -17.50
CA GLY A 119 15.80 -11.54 -18.25
C GLY A 119 14.82 -12.37 -19.09
N THR A 120 13.51 -12.08 -19.05
CA THR A 120 12.48 -12.81 -19.82
C THR A 120 11.90 -11.97 -20.97
N ALA A 121 11.47 -12.64 -22.04
CA ALA A 121 10.80 -11.98 -23.15
C ALA A 121 9.32 -11.74 -22.81
N ILE A 122 8.91 -10.47 -22.80
CA ILE A 122 7.56 -10.02 -22.43
C ILE A 122 6.86 -9.46 -23.66
N ARG A 123 5.61 -9.89 -23.91
CA ARG A 123 4.78 -9.37 -25.01
C ARG A 123 4.11 -8.06 -24.62
N TYR A 124 4.20 -7.04 -25.48
CA TYR A 124 3.54 -5.75 -25.24
C TYR A 124 2.03 -5.89 -25.02
N SER A 125 1.38 -6.75 -25.81
CA SER A 125 -0.07 -6.98 -25.74
C SER A 125 -0.53 -7.65 -24.45
N ASP A 126 0.36 -8.38 -23.77
CA ASP A 126 0.02 -9.05 -22.51
C ASP A 126 0.06 -8.03 -21.37
N VAL A 127 1.02 -7.09 -21.40
CA VAL A 127 1.11 -5.97 -20.46
C VAL A 127 -0.07 -5.02 -20.63
N ASP A 128 -0.41 -4.66 -21.87
CA ASP A 128 -1.56 -3.78 -22.13
C ASP A 128 -2.86 -4.39 -21.55
N LYS A 129 -3.02 -5.72 -21.60
CA LYS A 129 -4.20 -6.41 -21.05
C LYS A 129 -4.16 -6.55 -19.54
N SER A 130 -3.00 -6.85 -18.94
CA SER A 130 -2.90 -7.01 -17.49
C SER A 130 -3.11 -5.68 -16.77
N GLU A 131 -2.58 -4.60 -17.34
CA GLU A 131 -2.63 -3.26 -16.75
C GLU A 131 -3.85 -2.44 -17.23
N ASN A 132 -4.76 -3.05 -18.01
CA ASN A 132 -5.95 -2.39 -18.56
C ASN A 132 -5.61 -1.10 -19.35
N LEU A 133 -4.52 -1.13 -20.11
CA LEU A 133 -4.04 -0.01 -20.92
C LEU A 133 -4.60 -0.06 -22.35
N PRO A 134 -4.67 1.07 -23.06
CA PRO A 134 -5.06 1.08 -24.47
C PRO A 134 -4.09 0.23 -25.31
N ASN A 135 -4.62 -0.56 -26.25
CA ASN A 135 -3.83 -1.47 -27.07
C ASN A 135 -2.67 -0.74 -27.78
N GLY A 136 -1.44 -1.23 -27.60
CA GLY A 136 -0.24 -0.66 -28.20
C GLY A 136 0.40 0.48 -27.40
N SER A 137 -0.17 0.85 -26.24
CA SER A 137 0.39 1.90 -25.38
C SER A 137 1.73 1.49 -24.78
N THR A 138 1.86 0.25 -24.31
CA THR A 138 3.14 -0.27 -23.81
C THR A 138 4.22 -0.15 -24.88
N LYS A 139 3.96 -0.61 -26.12
CA LYS A 139 4.95 -0.52 -27.20
C LYS A 139 5.39 0.92 -27.51
N ARG A 140 4.48 1.89 -27.38
CA ARG A 140 4.75 3.30 -27.66
C ARG A 140 5.58 3.98 -26.56
N LEU A 141 5.35 3.61 -25.30
CA LEU A 141 5.87 4.35 -24.14
C LEU A 141 6.98 3.61 -23.37
N ILE A 142 7.15 2.30 -23.59
CA ILE A 142 8.15 1.48 -22.88
C ILE A 142 9.58 2.02 -23.02
N THR A 143 9.94 2.54 -24.19
CA THR A 143 11.27 3.15 -24.40
C THR A 143 11.45 4.38 -23.51
N GLN A 144 10.42 5.23 -23.39
CA GLN A 144 10.47 6.41 -22.51
C GLN A 144 10.52 6.02 -21.04
N VAL A 145 9.81 4.96 -20.65
CA VAL A 145 9.84 4.41 -19.28
C VAL A 145 11.27 3.99 -18.89
N PHE A 146 11.98 3.29 -19.78
CA PHE A 146 13.37 2.91 -19.53
C PHE A 146 14.37 4.07 -19.64
N GLU A 147 14.12 5.09 -20.48
CA GLU A 147 14.96 6.30 -20.52
C GLU A 147 14.85 7.14 -19.24
N ARG A 148 13.69 7.09 -18.56
CA ARG A 148 13.44 7.79 -17.29
C ARG A 148 13.97 7.03 -16.08
N ASN A 149 14.10 5.71 -16.20
CA ASN A 149 14.47 4.85 -15.09
C ASN A 149 15.97 4.52 -15.12
N THR A 150 16.70 4.87 -14.06
CA THR A 150 18.16 4.63 -13.96
C THR A 150 18.52 3.23 -13.46
N ASP A 151 17.54 2.44 -13.04
CA ASP A 151 17.79 1.15 -12.40
C ASP A 151 17.63 -0.02 -13.39
N LEU A 152 16.84 0.17 -14.45
CA LEU A 152 16.47 -0.86 -15.40
C LEU A 152 16.84 -0.44 -16.83
N VAL A 153 17.39 -1.36 -17.61
CA VAL A 153 17.81 -1.13 -19.00
C VAL A 153 17.01 -2.02 -19.93
N LEU A 154 16.54 -1.42 -21.02
CA LEU A 154 15.92 -2.14 -22.13
C LEU A 154 16.98 -2.86 -22.95
N GLU A 155 17.09 -4.18 -22.78
CA GLU A 155 18.08 -5.01 -23.48
C GLU A 155 17.67 -5.31 -24.94
N ILE A 156 16.39 -5.63 -25.16
CA ILE A 156 15.86 -6.01 -26.47
C ILE A 156 14.50 -5.36 -26.68
N SER A 157 14.33 -4.68 -27.81
CA SER A 157 13.05 -4.18 -28.29
C SER A 157 12.73 -4.80 -29.65
N GLY A 158 11.89 -5.83 -29.65
CA GLY A 158 11.41 -6.50 -30.85
C GLY A 158 10.09 -5.91 -31.36
N ALA A 159 9.56 -6.46 -32.45
CA ALA A 159 8.31 -5.99 -33.06
C ALA A 159 7.07 -6.19 -32.16
N SER A 160 7.08 -7.23 -31.32
CA SER A 160 5.95 -7.65 -30.47
C SER A 160 6.35 -7.97 -29.01
N VAL A 161 7.65 -8.05 -28.73
CA VAL A 161 8.20 -8.40 -27.42
C VAL A 161 9.33 -7.46 -27.04
N PHE A 162 9.55 -7.31 -25.75
CA PHE A 162 10.73 -6.67 -25.19
C PHE A 162 11.36 -7.53 -24.09
N LYS A 163 12.62 -7.23 -23.78
CA LYS A 163 13.38 -7.81 -22.68
C LYS A 163 14.14 -6.70 -21.98
N PHE A 164 14.15 -6.73 -20.66
CA PHE A 164 14.87 -5.77 -19.83
C PHE A 164 15.65 -6.49 -18.73
N GLY A 165 16.60 -5.80 -18.14
CA GLY A 165 17.40 -6.27 -17.00
C GLY A 165 17.88 -5.09 -16.16
N GLU A 166 18.36 -5.36 -14.95
CA GLU A 166 19.01 -4.35 -14.12
C GLU A 166 20.31 -3.84 -14.76
N GLU A 167 20.55 -2.53 -14.62
CA GLU A 167 21.87 -1.98 -14.93
C GLU A 167 22.85 -2.50 -13.88
N LEU A 168 23.64 -3.53 -14.24
CA LEU A 168 24.82 -3.90 -13.48
C LEU A 168 25.74 -2.68 -13.45
N ARG A 169 25.63 -1.88 -12.38
CA ARG A 169 26.71 -1.00 -11.95
C ARG A 169 27.86 -1.92 -11.64
N LEU A 170 28.67 -2.20 -12.65
CA LEU A 170 30.02 -2.70 -12.51
C LEU A 170 30.70 -1.69 -11.60
N SER A 171 30.69 -2.02 -10.30
CA SER A 171 31.58 -1.45 -9.32
C SER A 171 32.94 -1.51 -9.98
N SER A 172 33.42 -0.33 -10.37
CA SER A 172 34.71 -0.15 -10.97
C SER A 172 35.72 -0.39 -9.85
N TYR A 173 35.91 -1.66 -9.49
CA TYR A 173 37.12 -2.10 -8.80
C TYR A 173 38.22 -2.14 -9.88
N ILE A 174 38.66 -0.93 -10.25
CA ILE A 174 39.88 -0.70 -11.00
C ILE A 174 41.00 -0.60 -9.97
N VAL A 175 41.83 -1.65 -9.99
CA VAL A 175 43.24 -1.79 -9.54
C VAL A 175 43.53 -1.65 -8.05
#